data_AF-A0A212KYE4-F1
#
_entry.id   AF-A0A212KYE4-F1
#
_cell.length_a   1.000
_cell.length_b   1.000
_cell.length_c   1.000
_cell.angle_alpha   90.00
_cell.angle_beta   90.00
_cell.angle_gamma   90.00
#
_symmetry.space_group_name_H-M   'P 1'
#
loop_
_entity.id
_entity.type
_entity.pdbx_description
1 polymer ?
#
loop_
_entity_poly.entity_id
_entity_poly.type
_entity_poly.pdbx_seq_one_letter_code
_entity_poly.pdbx_strand_id
1 'polypeptide(L)'
;MKKMRHVCLLALLATLLAGCNAALQRGLVGPVYVSTARPAISLTVKDMPLIAGGQGQCNLTWTSALGGLPVSVWLAAYGQGTLQSPLAIVAQAELPQHWYWNSDSTPPFSVDHATEVIGDTEFSASTFIVDSSHDPFSLLAGVQPDTPPVRWLVRSFTSRFNFNLDKVILEYREPLPEQMAFLDVLTIAQTDQLKAFEQRARNTFVVGGIPENLNGLADPYLKNVRWQFMDQRFLGTVSQSDNFKVN
;
A
#
# COMPACT_ATOMS: atom_id res chain seq x y z
N MET A 1 -8.67 50.37 15.88
CA MET A 1 -9.40 49.38 15.04
C MET A 1 -8.58 48.80 13.87
N LYS A 2 -7.78 49.58 13.11
CA LYS A 2 -6.97 49.05 11.98
C LYS A 2 -5.94 47.96 12.39
N LYS A 3 -5.21 48.15 13.50
CA LYS A 3 -4.20 47.18 13.99
C LYS A 3 -4.79 45.81 14.37
N MET A 4 -5.96 45.80 15.04
CA MET A 4 -6.64 44.55 15.44
C MET A 4 -7.15 43.75 14.23
N ARG A 5 -7.61 44.45 13.18
CA ARG A 5 -8.01 43.84 11.90
C ARG A 5 -6.84 43.18 11.17
N HIS A 6 -5.64 43.79 11.22
CA HIS A 6 -4.43 43.23 10.60
C HIS A 6 -3.92 42.00 11.35
N VAL A 7 -3.98 42.00 12.70
CA VAL A 7 -3.61 40.83 13.52
C VAL A 7 -4.56 39.66 13.27
N CYS A 8 -5.87 39.89 13.19
CA CYS A 8 -6.83 38.83 12.85
C CYS A 8 -6.62 38.29 11.43
N LEU A 9 -6.34 39.16 10.45
CA LEU A 9 -6.05 38.74 9.06
C LEU A 9 -4.77 37.90 8.99
N LEU A 10 -3.70 38.29 9.70
CA LEU A 10 -2.45 37.54 9.76
C LEU A 10 -2.61 36.19 10.47
N ALA A 11 -3.40 36.14 11.55
CA ALA A 11 -3.72 34.89 12.23
C ALA A 11 -4.54 33.95 11.33
N LEU A 12 -5.52 34.49 10.59
CA LEU A 12 -6.34 33.71 9.64
C LEU A 12 -5.49 33.17 8.48
N LEU A 13 -4.57 33.99 7.96
CA LEU A 13 -3.63 33.60 6.90
C LEU A 13 -2.64 32.53 7.41
N ALA A 14 -2.16 32.64 8.64
CA ALA A 14 -1.30 31.63 9.27
C ALA A 14 -2.04 30.30 9.50
N THR A 15 -3.33 30.33 9.89
CA THR A 15 -4.14 29.11 10.01
C THR A 15 -4.46 28.47 8.66
N LEU A 16 -4.66 29.28 7.61
CA LEU A 16 -4.85 28.78 6.24
C LEU A 16 -3.57 28.15 5.68
N LEU A 17 -2.40 28.76 5.94
CA LEU A 17 -1.11 28.23 5.51
C LEU A 17 -0.67 26.98 6.29
N ALA A 18 -0.97 26.91 7.59
CA ALA A 18 -0.72 25.71 8.40
C ALA A 18 -1.66 24.55 8.02
N GLY A 19 -2.93 24.85 7.72
CA GLY A 19 -3.91 23.86 7.25
C GLY A 19 -3.59 23.27 5.87
N CYS A 20 -2.96 24.04 4.97
CA CYS A 20 -2.52 23.55 3.67
C CYS A 20 -1.29 22.63 3.75
N ASN A 21 -0.39 22.83 4.71
CA ASN A 21 0.82 22.01 4.85
C ASN A 21 0.56 20.65 5.54
N ALA A 22 -0.41 20.58 6.46
CA ALA A 22 -0.80 19.31 7.10
C ALA A 22 -1.59 18.37 6.14
N ALA A 23 -2.15 18.92 5.05
CA ALA A 23 -3.05 18.19 4.15
C ALA A 23 -2.35 17.37 3.05
N LEU A 24 -1.02 17.45 2.90
CA LEU A 24 -0.27 16.81 1.81
C LEU A 24 1.05 16.16 2.24
N GLN A 25 1.21 15.87 3.53
CA GLN A 25 2.41 15.20 4.03
C GLN A 25 2.22 13.68 4.03
N ARG A 26 2.86 13.01 3.07
CA ARG A 26 2.94 11.53 2.95
C ARG A 26 4.38 11.08 2.89
N GLY A 27 4.64 9.85 3.31
CA GLY A 27 5.98 9.27 3.33
C GLY A 27 6.34 8.72 4.70
N LEU A 28 7.64 8.59 4.97
CA LEU A 28 8.15 7.96 6.18
C LEU A 28 8.52 8.98 7.26
N VAL A 29 8.06 8.75 8.49
CA VAL A 29 8.58 9.38 9.71
C VAL A 29 9.21 8.29 10.57
N GLY A 30 10.53 8.14 10.49
CA GLY A 30 11.21 6.97 11.04
C GLY A 30 10.67 5.66 10.42
N PRO A 31 10.24 4.67 11.22
CA PRO A 31 9.63 3.44 10.71
C PRO A 31 8.10 3.56 10.49
N VAL A 32 7.52 4.74 10.64
CA VAL A 32 6.07 4.95 10.50
C VAL A 32 5.78 5.48 9.10
N TYR A 33 4.87 4.83 8.39
CA TYR A 33 4.34 5.37 7.14
C TYR A 33 3.12 6.26 7.41
N VAL A 34 3.13 7.47 6.87
CA VAL A 34 2.04 8.44 7.00
C VAL A 34 1.31 8.56 5.66
N SER A 35 0.01 8.29 5.69
CA SER A 35 -0.88 8.37 4.53
C SER A 35 -1.67 9.67 4.52
N THR A 36 -1.87 10.25 3.34
CA THR A 36 -2.82 11.36 3.11
C THR A 36 -4.23 10.88 2.74
N ALA A 37 -4.58 9.63 3.04
CA ALA A 37 -5.97 9.16 3.02
C ALA A 37 -6.87 10.12 3.82
N ARG A 38 -8.18 10.10 3.60
CA ARG A 38 -9.14 10.85 4.43
C ARG A 38 -10.13 9.87 5.08
N PRO A 39 -10.14 9.77 6.44
CA PRO A 39 -9.23 10.43 7.38
C PRO A 39 -7.78 9.95 7.19
N ALA A 40 -6.83 10.79 7.58
CA ALA A 40 -5.42 10.49 7.41
C ALA A 40 -4.96 9.51 8.49
N ILE A 41 -4.17 8.53 8.07
CA ILE A 41 -3.79 7.38 8.90
C ILE A 41 -2.28 7.23 8.96
N SER A 42 -1.79 6.70 10.07
CA SER A 42 -0.44 6.18 10.22
C SER A 42 -0.45 4.66 10.17
N LEU A 43 0.60 4.09 9.60
CA LEU A 43 0.76 2.66 9.38
C LEU A 43 2.11 2.25 9.97
N THR A 44 2.08 1.28 10.87
CA THR A 44 3.28 0.69 11.47
C THR A 44 3.22 -0.82 11.42
N VAL A 45 4.40 -1.43 11.47
CA VAL A 45 4.60 -2.88 11.45
C VAL A 45 5.28 -3.28 12.76
N LYS A 46 4.67 -4.20 13.50
CA LYS A 46 5.21 -4.70 14.77
C LYS A 46 6.39 -5.63 14.53
N ASP A 47 7.41 -5.52 15.37
CA ASP A 47 8.52 -6.47 15.48
C ASP A 47 9.29 -6.74 14.17
N MET A 48 9.21 -5.83 13.19
CA MET A 48 9.91 -5.94 11.92
C MET A 48 10.65 -4.62 11.61
N PRO A 49 11.97 -4.65 11.35
CA PRO A 49 12.71 -3.44 11.04
C PRO A 49 12.38 -2.94 9.63
N LEU A 50 12.45 -1.62 9.43
CA LEU A 50 12.30 -1.01 8.10
C LEU A 50 13.50 -1.41 7.22
N ILE A 51 13.23 -2.04 6.07
CA ILE A 51 14.23 -2.37 5.05
C ILE A 51 14.44 -1.17 4.14
N ALA A 52 13.33 -0.63 3.63
CA ALA A 52 13.34 0.45 2.66
C ALA A 52 11.98 1.13 2.62
N GLY A 53 11.92 2.42 2.33
CA GLY A 53 10.68 3.07 1.92
C GLY A 53 10.89 4.41 1.26
N GLY A 54 9.87 4.88 0.57
CA GLY A 54 9.93 6.03 -0.34
C GLY A 54 8.89 5.95 -1.45
N GLN A 55 9.13 6.66 -2.54
CA GLN A 55 8.21 6.76 -3.68
C GLN A 55 8.78 6.21 -4.98
N GLY A 56 7.88 5.97 -5.92
CA GLY A 56 8.17 5.81 -7.33
C GLY A 56 6.92 5.95 -8.17
N GLN A 57 7.07 5.65 -9.46
CA GLN A 57 6.01 5.77 -10.44
C GLN A 57 5.95 4.49 -11.26
N CYS A 58 4.74 4.04 -11.55
CA CYS A 58 4.48 2.94 -12.47
C CYS A 58 3.46 3.34 -13.52
N ASN A 59 3.29 2.50 -14.55
CA ASN A 59 2.32 2.72 -15.60
C ASN A 59 1.34 1.54 -15.68
N LEU A 60 0.06 1.81 -15.48
CA LEU A 60 -1.00 0.83 -15.69
C LEU A 60 -1.37 0.78 -17.18
N THR A 61 -0.92 -0.27 -17.85
CA THR A 61 -1.15 -0.55 -19.28
C THR A 61 -2.57 -1.05 -19.64
N TRP A 62 -3.30 -1.72 -18.74
CA TRP A 62 -4.68 -2.18 -18.95
C TRP A 62 -5.69 -1.08 -18.67
N THR A 63 -5.56 0.02 -19.40
CA THR A 63 -6.42 1.20 -19.28
C THR A 63 -6.68 1.78 -20.67
N SER A 64 -7.65 2.70 -20.78
CA SER A 64 -7.87 3.46 -22.00
C SER A 64 -6.82 4.55 -22.25
N ALA A 65 -5.87 4.77 -21.33
CA ALA A 65 -4.83 5.78 -21.48
C ALA A 65 -3.77 5.34 -22.50
N LEU A 66 -3.56 6.16 -23.53
CA LEU A 66 -2.51 5.94 -24.52
C LEU A 66 -1.13 5.93 -23.84
N GLY A 67 -0.37 4.84 -23.98
CA GLY A 67 0.94 4.68 -23.34
C GLY A 67 0.91 4.19 -21.89
N GLY A 68 -0.28 3.89 -21.35
CA GLY A 68 -0.48 3.48 -19.97
C GLY A 68 -0.75 4.66 -19.04
N LEU A 69 -1.49 4.40 -17.95
CA LEU A 69 -1.82 5.41 -16.96
C LEU A 69 -0.69 5.54 -15.93
N PRO A 70 -0.02 6.69 -15.81
CA PRO A 70 0.96 6.91 -14.75
C PRO A 70 0.29 6.91 -13.38
N VAL A 71 0.84 6.15 -12.43
CA VAL A 71 0.37 6.08 -11.05
C VAL A 71 1.53 6.37 -10.11
N SER A 72 1.29 7.25 -9.14
CA SER A 72 2.28 7.56 -8.10
C SER A 72 2.10 6.59 -6.95
N VAL A 73 3.19 5.96 -6.52
CA VAL A 73 3.18 4.93 -5.48
C VAL A 73 4.18 5.30 -4.41
N TRP A 74 3.72 5.31 -3.17
CA TRP A 74 4.52 5.42 -1.97
C TRP A 74 4.51 4.09 -1.25
N LEU A 75 5.65 3.63 -0.77
CA LEU A 75 5.72 2.33 -0.11
C LEU A 75 6.81 2.24 0.94
N ALA A 76 6.61 1.32 1.88
CA ALA A 76 7.56 0.95 2.90
C ALA A 76 7.54 -0.57 3.07
N ALA A 77 8.72 -1.18 3.12
CA ALA A 77 8.93 -2.60 3.31
C ALA A 77 9.69 -2.86 4.61
N TYR A 78 9.23 -3.86 5.35
CA TYR A 78 9.70 -4.20 6.69
C TYR A 78 10.01 -5.70 6.76
N GLY A 79 11.07 -6.06 7.49
CA GLY A 79 11.52 -7.44 7.65
C GLY A 79 13.05 -7.52 7.67
N GLN A 80 13.59 -8.74 7.61
CA GLN A 80 15.05 -8.95 7.63
C GLN A 80 15.70 -8.86 6.24
N GLY A 81 14.90 -8.76 5.17
CA GLY A 81 15.38 -8.73 3.80
C GLY A 81 16.02 -10.05 3.34
N THR A 82 15.56 -11.17 3.90
CA THR A 82 16.07 -12.51 3.58
C THR A 82 14.94 -13.43 3.12
N LEU A 83 15.28 -14.43 2.28
CA LEU A 83 14.32 -15.35 1.67
C LEU A 83 13.46 -16.14 2.65
N GLN A 84 13.98 -16.40 3.85
CA GLN A 84 13.31 -17.21 4.88
C GLN A 84 12.56 -16.37 5.93
N SER A 85 12.75 -15.05 5.90
CA SER A 85 12.10 -14.15 6.85
C SER A 85 10.78 -13.62 6.28
N PRO A 86 9.77 -13.37 7.13
CA PRO A 86 8.59 -12.65 6.70
C PRO A 86 8.92 -11.26 6.15
N LEU A 87 8.09 -10.79 5.23
CA LEU A 87 8.12 -9.44 4.68
C LEU A 87 6.75 -8.79 4.87
N ALA A 88 6.74 -7.57 5.40
CA ALA A 88 5.53 -6.74 5.47
C ALA A 88 5.72 -5.53 4.56
N ILE A 89 4.69 -5.22 3.78
CA ILE A 89 4.68 -4.10 2.84
C ILE A 89 3.49 -3.21 3.19
N VAL A 90 3.75 -1.91 3.19
CA VAL A 90 2.74 -0.86 3.21
C VAL A 90 2.90 -0.11 1.90
N ALA A 91 1.85 -0.05 1.08
CA ALA A 91 1.84 0.70 -0.16
C ALA A 91 0.62 1.61 -0.21
N GLN A 92 0.81 2.79 -0.78
CA GLN A 92 -0.26 3.72 -1.13
C GLN A 92 -0.10 4.13 -2.59
N ALA A 93 -1.20 4.11 -3.34
CA ALA A 93 -1.21 4.46 -4.74
C ALA A 93 -2.29 5.51 -5.03
N GLU A 94 -1.87 6.62 -5.63
CA GLU A 94 -2.76 7.70 -6.04
C GLU A 94 -2.86 7.77 -7.56
N LEU A 95 -4.11 7.81 -8.04
CA LEU A 95 -4.42 7.97 -9.45
C LEU A 95 -4.42 9.45 -9.88
N PRO A 96 -4.09 9.73 -11.15
CA PRO A 96 -4.36 11.04 -11.74
C PRO A 96 -5.85 11.40 -11.66
N GLN A 97 -6.14 12.70 -11.74
CA GLN A 97 -7.53 13.18 -11.79
C GLN A 97 -8.33 12.50 -12.90
N HIS A 98 -9.63 12.30 -12.66
CA HIS A 98 -10.58 11.65 -13.57
C HIS A 98 -10.38 10.13 -13.75
N TRP A 99 -9.65 9.49 -12.85
CA TRP A 99 -9.56 8.02 -12.77
C TRP A 99 -10.02 7.55 -11.40
N TYR A 100 -10.45 6.30 -11.31
CA TYR A 100 -10.76 5.69 -10.02
C TYR A 100 -10.45 4.20 -10.01
N TRP A 101 -10.14 3.67 -8.83
CA TRP A 101 -9.91 2.25 -8.59
C TRP A 101 -11.22 1.46 -8.68
N ASN A 102 -11.25 0.45 -9.54
CA ASN A 102 -12.44 -0.38 -9.76
C ASN A 102 -12.80 -1.25 -8.55
N SER A 103 -11.79 -1.76 -7.86
CA SER A 103 -11.93 -2.65 -6.71
C SER A 103 -10.75 -2.52 -5.75
N ASP A 104 -10.87 -3.18 -4.61
CA ASP A 104 -9.82 -3.34 -3.58
C ASP A 104 -8.74 -4.35 -3.99
N SER A 105 -8.53 -4.57 -5.30
CA SER A 105 -7.45 -5.41 -5.86
C SER A 105 -7.42 -6.86 -5.39
N THR A 106 -8.52 -7.59 -5.56
CA THR A 106 -8.53 -9.03 -5.29
C THR A 106 -7.76 -9.79 -6.37
N PRO A 107 -6.62 -10.45 -6.06
CA PRO A 107 -5.90 -11.21 -7.06
C PRO A 107 -6.71 -12.42 -7.53
N PRO A 108 -6.53 -12.88 -8.79
CA PRO A 108 -7.13 -14.13 -9.23
C PRO A 108 -6.62 -15.30 -8.38
N PHE A 109 -7.47 -16.30 -8.14
CA PHE A 109 -7.13 -17.49 -7.33
C PHE A 109 -6.70 -17.17 -5.88
N SER A 110 -7.46 -16.26 -5.25
CA SER A 110 -7.35 -15.94 -3.83
C SER A 110 -8.51 -16.53 -3.03
N VAL A 111 -8.26 -16.86 -1.78
CA VAL A 111 -9.20 -17.49 -0.83
C VAL A 111 -9.37 -16.62 0.41
N ASP A 112 -10.29 -17.06 1.29
CA ASP A 112 -10.50 -16.48 2.62
C ASP A 112 -10.76 -14.97 2.61
N HIS A 113 -11.63 -14.55 1.68
CA HIS A 113 -12.11 -13.18 1.55
C HIS A 113 -12.83 -12.74 2.82
N ALA A 114 -12.39 -11.64 3.41
CA ALA A 114 -13.00 -11.10 4.62
C ALA A 114 -12.91 -9.58 4.65
N THR A 115 -13.82 -8.97 5.39
CA THR A 115 -13.69 -7.59 5.84
C THR A 115 -12.99 -7.60 7.21
N GLU A 116 -11.85 -6.93 7.33
CA GLU A 116 -11.09 -6.83 8.57
C GLU A 116 -10.87 -5.38 8.98
N VAL A 117 -11.10 -5.08 10.27
CA VAL A 117 -10.90 -3.75 10.83
C VAL A 117 -9.55 -3.69 11.55
N ILE A 118 -8.61 -2.90 11.04
CA ILE A 118 -7.30 -2.68 11.68
C ILE A 118 -7.29 -1.24 12.20
N GLY A 119 -7.13 -1.08 13.52
CA GLY A 119 -7.41 0.21 14.17
C GLY A 119 -8.88 0.58 13.96
N ASP A 120 -9.11 1.75 13.35
CA ASP A 120 -10.45 2.24 12.98
C ASP A 120 -10.72 2.16 11.46
N THR A 121 -9.88 1.43 10.71
CA THR A 121 -9.95 1.37 9.24
C THR A 121 -10.37 -0.01 8.77
N GLU A 122 -11.37 -0.05 7.90
CA GLU A 122 -11.84 -1.26 7.24
C GLU A 122 -10.98 -1.59 6.01
N PHE A 123 -10.57 -2.86 5.92
CA PHE A 123 -9.84 -3.41 4.79
C PHE A 123 -10.56 -4.64 4.23
N SER A 124 -10.60 -4.73 2.90
CA SER A 124 -10.90 -5.98 2.20
C SER A 124 -9.65 -6.85 2.21
N ALA A 125 -9.77 -8.06 2.74
CA ALA A 125 -8.66 -8.95 2.98
C ALA A 125 -8.77 -10.24 2.15
N SER A 126 -7.65 -10.72 1.60
CA SER A 126 -7.61 -11.97 0.83
C SER A 126 -6.26 -12.67 0.95
N THR A 127 -6.26 -13.99 0.85
CA THR A 127 -5.08 -14.85 0.99
C THR A 127 -4.74 -15.50 -0.36
N PHE A 128 -3.49 -15.45 -0.80
CA PHE A 128 -3.05 -15.98 -2.10
C PHE A 128 -1.56 -16.33 -2.11
N ILE A 129 -1.11 -16.95 -3.21
CA ILE A 129 0.31 -17.25 -3.47
C ILE A 129 0.84 -16.24 -4.49
N VAL A 130 2.06 -15.74 -4.23
CA VAL A 130 2.82 -14.91 -5.18
C VAL A 130 4.11 -15.61 -5.56
N ASP A 131 4.44 -15.57 -6.85
CA ASP A 131 5.71 -16.04 -7.40
C ASP A 131 6.67 -14.87 -7.64
N SER A 132 7.94 -15.05 -7.25
CA SER A 132 8.95 -13.99 -7.30
C SER A 132 9.31 -13.51 -8.71
N SER A 133 8.99 -14.27 -9.76
CA SER A 133 9.29 -13.91 -11.15
C SER A 133 8.66 -12.58 -11.58
N HIS A 134 7.44 -12.32 -11.11
CA HIS A 134 6.66 -11.12 -11.42
C HIS A 134 6.26 -10.33 -10.17
N ASP A 135 7.03 -10.47 -9.11
CA ASP A 135 6.80 -9.74 -7.88
C ASP A 135 7.65 -8.45 -7.85
N PRO A 136 7.04 -7.27 -7.58
CA PRO A 136 7.77 -6.02 -7.42
C PRO A 136 8.74 -6.02 -6.22
N PHE A 137 8.51 -6.86 -5.20
CA PHE A 137 9.28 -6.83 -3.95
C PHE A 137 10.31 -7.95 -3.80
N SER A 138 10.54 -8.76 -4.84
CA SER A 138 11.41 -9.93 -4.74
C SER A 138 12.84 -9.60 -4.33
N LEU A 139 13.40 -8.50 -4.84
CA LEU A 139 14.75 -8.04 -4.46
C LEU A 139 14.80 -7.56 -2.99
N LEU A 140 13.73 -6.97 -2.48
CA LEU A 140 13.62 -6.58 -1.06
C LEU A 140 13.51 -7.80 -0.14
N ALA A 141 12.94 -8.90 -0.63
CA ALA A 141 12.92 -10.20 0.05
C ALA A 141 14.25 -10.97 -0.06
N GLY A 142 15.27 -10.42 -0.71
CA GLY A 142 16.58 -11.05 -0.89
C GLY A 142 16.66 -12.08 -2.02
N VAL A 143 15.66 -12.15 -2.90
CA VAL A 143 15.69 -12.99 -4.11
C VAL A 143 16.76 -12.46 -5.06
N GLN A 144 17.64 -13.36 -5.52
CA GLN A 144 18.66 -13.01 -6.50
C GLN A 144 18.13 -13.19 -7.92
N PRO A 145 18.43 -12.29 -8.88
CA PRO A 145 17.89 -12.34 -10.25
C PRO A 145 18.06 -13.67 -10.99
N ASP A 146 19.14 -14.42 -10.69
CA ASP A 146 19.50 -15.66 -11.40
C ASP A 146 19.15 -16.93 -10.61
N THR A 147 18.32 -16.80 -9.56
CA THR A 147 17.85 -17.96 -8.79
C THR A 147 16.48 -18.44 -9.27
N PRO A 148 16.16 -19.73 -9.12
CA PRO A 148 14.82 -20.24 -9.37
C PRO A 148 13.78 -19.41 -8.61
N PRO A 149 12.60 -19.12 -9.21
CA PRO A 149 11.56 -18.38 -8.52
C PRO A 149 11.16 -19.03 -7.21
N VAL A 150 10.98 -18.21 -6.20
CA VAL A 150 10.43 -18.61 -4.91
C VAL A 150 8.99 -18.16 -4.80
N ARG A 151 8.24 -18.79 -3.91
CA ARG A 151 6.84 -18.48 -3.68
C ARG A 151 6.62 -18.06 -2.25
N TRP A 152 5.65 -17.16 -2.07
CA TRP A 152 5.21 -16.71 -0.77
C TRP A 152 3.72 -16.96 -0.60
N LEU A 153 3.35 -17.27 0.63
CA LEU A 153 1.99 -17.13 1.10
C LEU A 153 1.78 -15.67 1.50
N VAL A 154 0.73 -15.04 0.97
CA VAL A 154 0.45 -13.60 1.14
C VAL A 154 -0.94 -13.40 1.71
N ARG A 155 -1.05 -12.53 2.73
CA ARG A 155 -2.31 -11.94 3.17
C ARG A 155 -2.26 -10.46 2.82
N SER A 156 -3.19 -10.03 1.96
CA SER A 156 -3.34 -8.62 1.59
C SER A 156 -4.54 -8.01 2.29
N PHE A 157 -4.42 -6.75 2.69
CA PHE A 157 -5.46 -5.90 3.25
C PHE A 157 -5.51 -4.61 2.42
N THR A 158 -6.60 -4.40 1.68
CA THR A 158 -6.73 -3.24 0.78
C THR A 158 -7.93 -2.38 1.17
N SER A 159 -7.73 -1.07 1.15
CA SER A 159 -8.79 -0.09 1.34
C SER A 159 -8.65 1.07 0.37
N ARG A 160 -9.77 1.56 -0.15
CA ARG A 160 -9.84 2.71 -1.05
C ARG A 160 -10.32 3.94 -0.31
N PHE A 161 -9.67 5.06 -0.57
CA PHE A 161 -9.94 6.36 0.05
C PHE A 161 -10.22 7.42 -1.00
N ASN A 162 -10.66 8.60 -0.54
CA ASN A 162 -10.78 9.79 -1.37
C ASN A 162 -11.62 9.55 -2.65
N PHE A 163 -12.81 8.96 -2.51
CA PHE A 163 -13.69 8.61 -3.63
C PHE A 163 -13.03 7.66 -4.65
N ASN A 164 -12.30 6.66 -4.16
CA ASN A 164 -11.57 5.67 -4.95
C ASN A 164 -10.41 6.25 -5.80
N LEU A 165 -9.91 7.45 -5.48
CA LEU A 165 -8.70 8.02 -6.10
C LEU A 165 -7.42 7.47 -5.47
N ASP A 166 -7.49 7.16 -4.19
CA ASP A 166 -6.37 6.74 -3.37
C ASP A 166 -6.62 5.31 -2.86
N LYS A 167 -5.56 4.53 -2.70
CA LYS A 167 -5.63 3.14 -2.28
C LYS A 167 -4.46 2.82 -1.38
N VAL A 168 -4.75 2.21 -0.24
CA VAL A 168 -3.75 1.65 0.66
C VAL A 168 -3.82 0.14 0.58
N ILE A 169 -2.66 -0.50 0.43
CA ILE A 169 -2.47 -1.95 0.39
C ILE A 169 -1.46 -2.31 1.47
N LEU A 170 -1.83 -3.21 2.37
CA LEU A 170 -0.94 -3.84 3.34
C LEU A 170 -0.76 -5.30 2.93
N GLU A 171 0.47 -5.76 2.76
CA GLU A 171 0.73 -7.18 2.48
C GLU A 171 1.70 -7.76 3.49
N TYR A 172 1.28 -8.85 4.14
CA TYR A 172 2.16 -9.69 4.93
C TYR A 172 2.47 -10.96 4.16
N ARG A 173 3.76 -11.32 4.12
CA ARG A 173 4.27 -12.41 3.30
C ARG A 173 5.15 -13.32 4.12
N GLU A 174 4.95 -14.63 3.99
CA GLU A 174 5.82 -15.67 4.53
C GLU A 174 6.27 -16.60 3.38
N PRO A 175 7.47 -17.22 3.48
CA PRO A 175 7.86 -18.29 2.55
C PRO A 175 6.75 -19.33 2.45
N LEU A 176 6.45 -19.78 1.23
CA LEU A 176 5.42 -20.81 1.03
C LEU A 176 5.80 -22.06 1.83
N PRO A 177 4.94 -22.54 2.74
CA PRO A 177 5.26 -23.72 3.54
C PRO A 177 5.54 -24.95 2.67
N GLU A 178 6.47 -25.81 3.09
CA GLU A 178 6.87 -26.99 2.29
C GLU A 178 5.68 -27.90 1.93
N GLN A 179 4.69 -27.99 2.82
CA GLN A 179 3.47 -28.78 2.59
C GLN A 179 2.59 -28.19 1.48
N MET A 180 2.82 -26.94 1.08
CA MET A 180 2.13 -26.24 0.00
C MET A 180 3.04 -25.98 -1.20
N ALA A 181 4.30 -26.42 -1.18
CA ALA A 181 5.29 -26.09 -2.22
C ALA A 181 4.89 -26.56 -3.63
N PHE A 182 4.00 -27.55 -3.75
CA PHE A 182 3.46 -28.04 -5.02
C PHE A 182 2.35 -27.15 -5.61
N LEU A 183 1.87 -26.15 -4.85
CA LEU A 183 0.81 -25.25 -5.28
C LEU A 183 1.40 -24.04 -6.00
N ASP A 184 0.80 -23.70 -7.14
CA ASP A 184 1.04 -22.43 -7.84
C ASP A 184 0.03 -21.35 -7.39
N VAL A 185 -1.15 -21.78 -6.93
CA VAL A 185 -2.27 -20.94 -6.51
C VAL A 185 -3.00 -21.56 -5.32
N LEU A 186 -3.71 -20.74 -4.53
CA LEU A 186 -4.56 -21.25 -3.45
C LEU A 186 -5.96 -21.59 -3.99
N THR A 187 -6.37 -22.83 -3.78
CA THR A 187 -7.71 -23.33 -4.15
C THR A 187 -8.52 -23.82 -2.95
N ILE A 188 -7.86 -24.05 -1.81
CA ILE A 188 -8.48 -24.55 -0.59
C ILE A 188 -8.43 -23.45 0.46
N ALA A 189 -9.60 -23.10 0.99
CA ALA A 189 -9.81 -22.05 1.98
C ALA A 189 -9.92 -22.63 3.40
N GLN A 190 -9.86 -21.78 4.42
CA GLN A 190 -10.27 -22.05 5.81
C GLN A 190 -9.53 -23.19 6.53
N THR A 191 -8.31 -23.54 6.09
CA THR A 191 -7.48 -24.51 6.82
C THR A 191 -6.91 -23.89 8.09
N ASP A 192 -6.60 -24.71 9.11
CA ASP A 192 -6.02 -24.22 10.37
C ASP A 192 -4.66 -23.53 10.14
N GLN A 193 -3.90 -23.99 9.16
CA GLN A 193 -2.63 -23.39 8.77
C GLN A 193 -2.83 -21.98 8.17
N LEU A 194 -3.83 -21.81 7.29
CA LEU A 194 -4.15 -20.49 6.72
C LEU A 194 -4.69 -19.54 7.79
N LYS A 195 -5.60 -20.00 8.67
CA LYS A 195 -6.09 -19.18 9.79
C LYS A 195 -4.97 -18.70 10.71
N ALA A 196 -4.00 -19.58 11.01
CA ALA A 196 -2.85 -19.20 11.83
C ALA A 196 -1.96 -18.16 11.12
N PHE A 197 -1.75 -18.30 9.81
CA PHE A 197 -1.03 -17.33 8.99
C PHE A 197 -1.76 -15.97 8.93
N GLU A 198 -3.06 -15.98 8.68
CA GLU A 198 -3.92 -14.79 8.62
C GLU A 198 -3.90 -14.02 9.95
N GLN A 199 -3.95 -14.74 11.08
CA GLN A 199 -3.87 -14.12 12.39
C GLN A 199 -2.51 -13.46 12.64
N ARG A 200 -1.40 -14.08 12.19
CA ARG A 200 -0.08 -13.44 12.25
C ARG A 200 -0.05 -12.19 11.39
N ALA A 201 -0.50 -12.28 10.14
CA ALA A 201 -0.58 -11.15 9.21
C ALA A 201 -1.36 -9.97 9.80
N ARG A 202 -2.54 -10.24 10.36
CA ARG A 202 -3.37 -9.23 11.01
C ARG A 202 -2.68 -8.58 12.21
N ASN A 203 -1.99 -9.37 13.02
CA ASN A 203 -1.33 -8.88 14.23
C ASN A 203 -0.11 -8.00 13.93
N THR A 204 0.50 -8.18 12.77
CA THR A 204 1.68 -7.45 12.28
C THR A 204 1.38 -5.97 12.06
N PHE A 205 0.22 -5.62 11.49
CA PHE A 205 -0.10 -4.24 11.14
C PHE A 205 -0.80 -3.48 12.27
N VAL A 206 -0.46 -2.21 12.42
CA VAL A 206 -1.18 -1.26 13.26
C VAL A 206 -1.51 -0.03 12.43
N VAL A 207 -2.79 0.31 12.42
CA VAL A 207 -3.30 1.54 11.80
C VAL A 207 -3.77 2.46 12.92
N GLY A 208 -3.38 3.73 12.87
CA GLY A 208 -3.73 4.74 13.87
C GLY A 208 -3.82 6.14 13.30
N GLY A 209 -3.99 7.14 14.17
CA GLY A 209 -3.93 8.55 13.79
C GLY A 209 -2.51 9.01 13.41
N ILE A 210 -2.41 10.15 12.73
CA ILE A 210 -1.11 10.74 12.38
C ILE A 210 -0.33 11.11 13.66
N PRO A 211 0.99 10.85 13.74
CA PRO A 211 1.84 11.37 14.82
C PRO A 211 1.75 12.90 14.95
N GLU A 212 1.77 13.42 16.19
CA GLU A 212 1.72 14.87 16.45
C GLU A 212 2.90 15.66 15.85
N ASN A 213 4.01 14.98 15.56
CA ASN A 213 5.22 15.58 14.99
C ASN A 213 5.70 14.80 13.76
N LEU A 214 5.74 15.49 12.61
CA LEU A 214 6.17 14.95 11.31
C LEU A 214 7.59 15.40 10.91
N ASN A 215 8.39 15.90 11.87
CA ASN A 215 9.79 16.24 11.64
C ASN A 215 10.56 15.02 11.11
N GLY A 216 11.28 15.19 10.01
CA GLY A 216 12.05 14.11 9.38
C GLY A 216 11.25 13.27 8.39
N LEU A 217 10.07 13.75 7.94
CA LEU A 217 9.34 13.15 6.82
C LEU A 217 10.28 13.01 5.61
N ALA A 218 10.48 11.76 5.18
CA ALA A 218 11.34 11.42 4.06
C ALA A 218 10.53 10.67 3.00
N ASP A 219 10.78 11.02 1.74
CA ASP A 219 10.17 10.36 0.60
C ASP A 219 11.19 10.16 -0.54
N PRO A 220 12.26 9.37 -0.29
CA PRO A 220 13.31 9.14 -1.28
C PRO A 220 12.78 8.28 -2.43
N TYR A 221 13.44 8.27 -3.58
CA TYR A 221 13.14 7.27 -4.60
C TYR A 221 13.55 5.88 -4.12
N LEU A 222 12.62 4.92 -4.19
CA LEU A 222 12.88 3.60 -3.65
C LEU A 222 13.67 2.71 -4.60
N LYS A 223 14.81 2.22 -4.12
CA LYS A 223 15.67 1.25 -4.82
C LYS A 223 15.23 -0.18 -4.52
N ASN A 224 15.65 -1.12 -5.36
CA ASN A 224 15.38 -2.56 -5.23
C ASN A 224 13.89 -2.93 -5.26
N VAL A 225 13.03 -2.04 -5.78
CA VAL A 225 11.69 -2.39 -6.22
C VAL A 225 11.71 -2.60 -7.73
N ARG A 226 11.13 -3.70 -8.19
CA ARG A 226 10.99 -3.99 -9.62
C ARG A 226 9.73 -3.29 -10.13
N TRP A 227 9.85 -1.98 -10.35
CA TRP A 227 8.75 -1.09 -10.73
C TRP A 227 7.96 -1.52 -11.97
N GLN A 228 8.57 -2.28 -12.87
CA GLN A 228 7.88 -2.87 -14.02
C GLN A 228 6.81 -3.92 -13.65
N PHE A 229 6.85 -4.46 -12.43
CA PHE A 229 5.84 -5.38 -11.88
C PHE A 229 4.93 -4.71 -10.84
N MET A 230 5.10 -3.41 -10.61
CA MET A 230 4.14 -2.58 -9.87
C MET A 230 2.95 -2.26 -10.80
N ASP A 231 2.23 -3.28 -11.23
CA ASP A 231 1.19 -3.22 -12.26
C ASP A 231 -0.20 -3.62 -11.71
N GLN A 232 -1.16 -3.91 -12.59
CA GLN A 232 -2.53 -4.21 -12.20
C GLN A 232 -2.67 -5.48 -11.35
N ARG A 233 -1.68 -6.37 -11.35
CA ARG A 233 -1.71 -7.57 -10.51
C ARG A 233 -1.55 -7.24 -9.03
N PHE A 234 -0.78 -6.20 -8.71
CA PHE A 234 -0.64 -5.69 -7.35
C PHE A 234 -1.61 -4.55 -7.07
N LEU A 235 -1.66 -3.54 -7.96
CA LEU A 235 -2.45 -2.32 -7.73
C LEU A 235 -3.93 -2.45 -8.09
N GLY A 236 -4.33 -3.51 -8.81
CA GLY A 236 -5.68 -3.66 -9.34
C GLY A 236 -5.93 -2.84 -10.60
N THR A 237 -7.20 -2.82 -11.03
CA THR A 237 -7.62 -2.12 -12.26
C THR A 237 -8.28 -0.78 -11.95
N VAL A 238 -8.33 0.06 -12.98
CA VAL A 238 -8.87 1.43 -12.91
C VAL A 238 -9.82 1.70 -14.07
N SER A 239 -10.71 2.66 -13.89
CA SER A 239 -11.56 3.20 -14.96
C SER A 239 -11.50 4.71 -14.96
N GLN A 240 -11.74 5.29 -16.14
CA GLN A 240 -11.87 6.73 -16.29
C GLN A 240 -13.26 7.17 -15.83
N SER A 241 -13.36 8.33 -15.17
CA SER A 241 -14.64 8.94 -14.84
C SER A 241 -15.38 9.32 -16.13
N ASP A 242 -16.61 8.86 -16.27
CA ASP A 242 -17.50 9.32 -17.33
C ASP A 242 -17.90 10.77 -17.09
N ASN A 243 -17.43 11.68 -17.94
CA ASN A 243 -18.00 13.02 -18.00
C ASN A 243 -19.28 12.96 -18.85
N PHE A 244 -20.43 12.84 -18.19
CA PHE A 244 -21.71 13.11 -18.86
C PHE A 244 -21.73 14.58 -19.30
N LYS A 245 -21.39 14.81 -20.57
CA LYS A 245 -21.74 16.06 -21.23
C LYS A 245 -23.23 16.01 -21.51
N VAL A 246 -24.01 16.69 -20.67
CA VAL A 246 -25.39 17.03 -21.04
C VAL A 246 -25.28 18.02 -22.20
N ASN A 247 -25.56 17.55 -23.40
CA ASN A 247 -25.69 18.40 -24.59
C ASN A 247 -26.95 19.26 -24.50
#